data_AF-A0A261B2V2-F1
#
_entry.id   AF-A0A261B2V2-F1
#
_cell.length_a   1.000
_cell.length_b   1.000
_cell.length_c   1.000
_cell.angle_alpha   90.00
_cell.angle_beta   90.00
_cell.angle_gamma   90.00
#
_symmetry.space_group_name_H-M   'P 1'
#
loop_
_entity.id
_entity.type
_entity.pdbx_description
1 polymer ?
#
loop_
_entity_poly.entity_id
_entity_poly.type
_entity_poly.pdbx_seq_one_letter_code
_entity_poly.pdbx_strand_id
1 'polypeptide(L)' 'MTYTEKYPPRILKGCGHTFCESCVENLLPLDTDKLHCPTCQFVTVIPDRDVFNAQVNYLVLGLGEQKWLSQESSS' A
#
# COMPACT_ATOMS: atom_id res chain seq x y z
N MET A 1 6.38 10.62 -13.81
CA MET A 1 5.49 9.63 -13.20
C MET A 1 6.16 9.11 -11.94
N THR A 2 5.74 9.58 -10.77
CA THR A 2 6.29 9.14 -9.48
C THR A 2 5.72 7.76 -9.13
N TYR A 3 6.51 6.91 -8.47
CA TYR A 3 6.16 5.52 -8.15
C TYR A 3 4.84 5.36 -7.38
N THR A 4 4.44 6.39 -6.65
CA THR A 4 3.22 6.47 -5.83
C THR A 4 1.92 6.61 -6.64
N GLU A 5 1.97 7.19 -7.84
CA GLU A 5 0.80 7.32 -8.73
C GLU A 5 0.44 5.98 -9.40
N LYS A 6 1.43 5.09 -9.56
CA LYS A 6 1.27 3.82 -10.29
C LYS A 6 0.64 2.72 -9.42
N TYR A 7 0.81 2.77 -8.10
CA TYR A 7 0.31 1.76 -7.17
C TYR A 7 -0.21 2.44 -5.89
N PRO A 8 -1.51 2.80 -5.84
CA PRO A 8 -2.06 3.54 -4.70
C PRO A 8 -1.88 2.75 -3.40
N PRO A 9 -1.57 3.41 -2.27
CA PRO A 9 -1.44 2.76 -0.97
C PRO A 9 -2.82 2.31 -0.45
N ARG A 10 -2.88 1.09 0.06
CA ARG A 10 -4.09 0.42 0.55
C ARG A 10 -3.96 0.03 2.01
N ILE A 11 -5.03 0.27 2.76
CA ILE A 11 -5.13 -0.03 4.18
C ILE A 11 -5.72 -1.43 4.38
N LEU A 12 -5.04 -2.28 5.14
CA LEU A 12 -5.57 -3.57 5.56
C LEU A 12 -6.66 -3.39 6.62
N LYS A 13 -7.88 -3.81 6.28
CA LYS A 13 -9.05 -3.74 7.18
C LYS A 13 -8.82 -4.63 8.40
N GLY A 14 -9.00 -4.08 9.59
CA GLY A 14 -8.84 -4.78 10.87
C GLY A 14 -7.56 -4.45 11.63
N CYS A 15 -6.43 -4.21 10.93
CA CYS A 15 -5.18 -3.79 11.59
C CYS A 15 -4.70 -2.38 11.24
N GLY A 16 -5.21 -1.77 10.16
CA GLY A 16 -4.91 -0.38 9.80
C GLY A 16 -3.53 -0.14 9.17
N HIS A 17 -2.71 -1.18 8.99
CA HIS A 17 -1.43 -1.06 8.29
C HIS A 17 -1.64 -0.81 6.80
N THR A 18 -0.80 0.03 6.22
CA THR A 18 -0.91 0.48 4.83
C THR A 18 0.24 -0.06 4.00
N PHE A 19 -0.05 -0.63 2.83
CA PHE A 19 0.94 -1.15 1.88
C PHE A 19 0.59 -0.70 0.45
N CYS A 20 1.56 -0.70 -0.45
CA CYS A 20 1.30 -0.39 -1.86
C CYS A 20 0.39 -1.46 -2.50
N GLU A 21 -0.41 -1.10 -3.50
CA GLU A 21 -1.31 -2.06 -4.19
C GLU A 21 -0.57 -3.34 -4.65
N SER A 22 0.55 -3.18 -5.36
CA SER A 22 1.35 -4.32 -5.82
C SER A 22 1.94 -5.14 -4.68
N CYS A 23 2.21 -4.52 -3.53
CA CYS A 23 2.64 -5.22 -2.33
C CYS A 23 1.50 -6.12 -1.81
N VAL A 24 0.27 -5.60 -1.77
CA VAL A 24 -0.91 -6.35 -1.32
C VAL A 24 -1.22 -7.50 -2.27
N GLU A 25 -1.12 -7.29 -3.59
CA GLU A 25 -1.29 -8.35 -4.59
C GLU A 25 -0.25 -9.47 -4.44
N ASN A 26 1.02 -9.12 -4.26
CA ASN A 26 2.11 -10.09 -4.07
C ASN A 26 2.02 -10.84 -2.74
N LEU A 27 1.42 -10.23 -1.71
CA LEU A 27 1.24 -10.83 -0.39
C LEU A 27 -0.01 -11.71 -0.29
N LEU A 28 -0.95 -11.63 -1.24
CA LEU A 28 -2.19 -12.42 -1.24
C LEU A 28 -1.95 -13.77 -1.95
N PRO A 29 -1.93 -14.91 -1.22
CA PRO A 29 -1.71 -16.22 -1.83
C PRO A 29 -2.77 -16.55 -2.88
N LEU A 30 -2.40 -17.20 -4.00
CA LEU A 30 -3.33 -17.53 -5.10
C LEU A 30 -4.50 -18.43 -4.67
N ASP A 31 -4.27 -19.29 -3.67
CA ASP A 31 -5.23 -20.31 -3.25
C ASP A 31 -6.16 -19.84 -2.11
N THR A 32 -6.01 -18.60 -1.65
CA THR A 32 -6.77 -18.08 -0.51
C THR A 32 -7.20 -16.62 -0.71
N ASP A 33 -8.29 -16.25 -0.04
CA ASP A 33 -8.77 -14.88 0.12
C ASP A 33 -8.23 -14.21 1.38
N LYS A 34 -7.22 -14.79 2.04
CA LYS A 34 -6.69 -14.34 3.33
C LYS A 34 -5.31 -13.75 3.15
N LEU A 35 -5.15 -12.52 3.61
CA LEU A 35 -3.87 -11.83 3.65
C LEU A 35 -3.42 -11.63 5.10
N HIS A 36 -2.19 -12.05 5.39
CA HIS A 36 -1.55 -11.84 6.68
C HIS A 36 -0.79 -10.52 6.65
N CYS A 37 -1.07 -9.63 7.61
CA CYS A 37 -0.32 -8.40 7.74
C CYS A 37 1.14 -8.71 8.14
N PRO A 38 2.16 -8.28 7.37
CA PRO A 38 3.56 -8.51 7.71
C PRO A 38 3.98 -7.91 9.05
N THR A 39 3.34 -6.81 9.47
CA THR A 39 3.71 -6.05 10.67
C THR A 39 3.14 -6.63 11.96
N CYS A 40 1.90 -7.12 11.93
CA CYS A 40 1.17 -7.54 13.14
C CYS A 40 0.51 -8.92 13.05
N GLN A 41 0.69 -9.62 11.93
CA GLN A 41 0.14 -10.97 11.67
C GLN A 41 -1.39 -11.06 11.66
N PHE A 42 -2.09 -9.92 11.76
CA PHE A 42 -3.54 -9.86 11.64
C PHE A 42 -4.00 -10.35 10.26
N VAL A 43 -5.04 -11.19 10.23
CA VAL A 43 -5.59 -11.77 9.01
C VAL A 43 -6.71 -10.89 8.47
N THR A 44 -6.52 -10.37 7.27
CA THR A 44 -7.54 -9.62 6.53
C THR A 44 -8.12 -10.53 5.45
N VAL A 45 -9.45 -10.62 5.36
CA VAL A 45 -10.13 -11.32 4.26
C VAL A 45 -10.36 -10.31 3.12
N ILE A 46 -9.90 -10.65 1.93
CA ILE A 46 -10.06 -9.89 0.69
C ILE A 46 -10.98 -10.69 -0.24
N PRO A 47 -12.31 -10.51 -0.13
CA PRO A 47 -13.26 -11.24 -0.97
C PRO A 47 -13.01 -10.96 -2.45
N ASP A 48 -13.22 -11.98 -3.27
CA ASP A 48 -13.00 -11.96 -4.73
C ASP A 48 -11.59 -11.54 -5.18
N ARG A 49 -10.63 -11.53 -4.23
CA ARG A 49 -9.26 -11.02 -4.44
C ARG A 49 -9.25 -9.56 -4.94
N ASP A 50 -10.33 -8.83 -4.69
CA ASP A 50 -10.46 -7.45 -5.13
C ASP A 50 -9.70 -6.52 -4.18
N VAL A 51 -8.40 -6.39 -4.45
CA VAL A 51 -7.52 -5.45 -3.78
C VAL A 51 -8.01 -4.01 -3.98
N PHE A 52 -8.79 -3.72 -5.04
CA PHE A 52 -9.38 -2.40 -5.28
C PHE A 52 -10.42 -2.00 -4.23
N ASN A 53 -11.06 -2.98 -3.59
CA ASN A 53 -12.03 -2.78 -2.51
C ASN A 53 -11.38 -2.55 -1.12
N ALA A 54 -10.06 -2.70 -1.00
CA ALA A 54 -9.35 -2.25 0.19
C ALA A 54 -9.28 -0.72 0.22
N GLN A 55 -9.58 -0.12 1.38
CA GLN A 55 -9.66 1.34 1.53
C GLN A 55 -8.33 2.01 1.14
N VAL A 56 -8.41 3.01 0.27
CA VAL A 56 -7.25 3.80 -0.16
C VAL A 56 -6.96 4.87 0.88
N ASN A 57 -5.71 5.00 1.31
CA ASN A 57 -5.31 6.09 2.22
C ASN A 57 -4.87 7.31 1.43
N TYR A 58 -5.78 8.27 1.23
CA TYR A 58 -5.45 9.54 0.57
C TYR A 58 -4.46 10.40 1.37
N LEU A 59 -4.32 10.17 2.68
CA LEU A 59 -3.39 10.92 3.54
C LEU A 59 -1.92 10.64 3.18
N VAL A 60 -1.62 9.44 2.69
CA VAL A 60 -0.25 9.02 2.32
C VAL A 60 0.17 9.63 0.97
N LEU A 61 -0.78 9.87 0.06
CA LEU A 61 -0.49 10.46 -1.25
C LEU A 61 0.10 11.88 -1.14
N GLY A 62 -0.28 12.65 -0.13
CA GLY A 62 0.23 14.01 0.10
C GLY A 62 1.60 14.09 0.81
N LEU A 63 2.17 12.97 1.27
CA LEU A 63 3.45 12.94 2.00
C LEU A 63 4.66 12.66 1.08
N GLY A 64 4.44 12.41 -0.21
CA GLY A 64 5.49 12.08 -1.20
C GLY A 64 6.23 13.27 -1.83
N GLU A 65 5.84 14.52 -1.53
CA GLU A 65 6.30 15.69 -2.30
C GLU A 65 7.53 16.42 -1.73
N GLN A 66 8.19 15.95 -0.66
CA GLN A 66 9.20 16.77 0.05
C GLN A 66 10.65 16.27 0.00
N LYS A 67 11.08 15.51 -1.01
CA LYS A 67 12.49 15.11 -1.12
C LYS A 67 13.13 15.29 -2.50
N TRP A 68 13.01 16.47 -3.12
CA TRP A 68 13.81 16.83 -4.29
C TRP A 68 14.13 18.34 -4.41
N LEU A 69 14.38 19.06 -3.30
CA LEU A 69 14.82 20.47 -3.33
C LEU A 69 16.08 20.76 -2.47
N SER A 70 16.87 19.73 -2.12
CA SER A 70 18.09 19.96 -1.31
C SER A 70 19.34 19.25 -1.84
N GLN A 71 19.35 18.77 -3.09
CA GLN A 71 20.58 18.22 -3.70
C GLN A 71 21.11 19.02 -4.90
N GLU A 72 20.47 20.12 -5.30
CA GLU A 72 20.95 21.00 -6.38
C GLU A 72 21.47 22.33 -5.80
N SER A 73 22.46 22.25 -4.91
CA SER A 73 23.25 23.42 -4.46
C SER A 73 24.63 22.97 -3.97
N SER A 74 25.29 22.13 -4.74
CA SER A 74 26.75 21.88 -4.64
C SER A 74 27.21 21.15 -5.90
N SER A 75 27.37 21.90 -6.99
CA SER A 75 28.33 21.64 -8.08
C SER A 75 28.54 22.93 -8.85
#